data_AF-A0A7V5BFM5-F1
#
_entry.id   AF-A0A7V5BFM5-F1
#
_cell.length_a   1.000
_cell.length_b   1.000
_cell.length_c   1.000
_cell.angle_alpha   90.00
_cell.angle_beta   90.00
_cell.angle_gamma   90.00
#
_symmetry.space_group_name_H-M   'P 1'
#
loop_
_entity.id
_entity.type
_entity.pdbx_description
1 polymer ?
#
loop_
_entity_poly.entity_id
_entity_poly.type
_entity_poly.pdbx_seq_one_letter_code
_entity_poly.pdbx_strand_id
1 'polypeptide(L)'
;MSELLEKNVRTINEHVKTIYRTGELVKNSTIRKFRIVRKEGKHHVSREIEHYNLDMIISIGYRVNSVRGTQFRIWATKHLKDYLIQGYAINEK
;
A
#
# COMPACT_ATOMS: atom_id res chain seq x y z
N MET A 1 -5.23 3.32 1.85
CA MET A 1 -3.98 2.87 2.49
C MET A 1 -3.86 3.38 3.94
N SER A 2 -4.02 4.67 4.20
CA SER A 2 -4.05 5.24 5.56
C SER A 2 -5.09 4.54 6.46
N GLU A 3 -6.33 4.43 5.99
CA GLU A 3 -7.38 3.68 6.68
C GLU A 3 -7.07 2.18 6.79
N LEU A 4 -6.61 1.56 5.69
CA LEU A 4 -6.24 0.14 5.64
C LEU A 4 -5.23 -0.25 6.73
N LEU A 5 -4.23 0.58 6.99
CA LEU A 5 -3.13 0.30 7.93
C LEU A 5 -3.26 1.05 9.25
N GLU A 6 -4.37 1.75 9.49
CA GLU A 6 -4.60 2.57 10.69
C GLU A 6 -3.43 3.52 10.99
N LYS A 7 -3.01 4.27 9.97
CA LYS A 7 -1.96 5.30 10.08
C LYS A 7 -2.34 6.57 9.37
N ASN A 8 -1.82 7.69 9.85
CA ASN A 8 -2.01 8.99 9.23
C ASN A 8 -1.45 9.01 7.80
N VAL A 9 -2.14 9.73 6.91
CA VAL A 9 -1.74 9.91 5.51
C VAL A 9 -0.30 10.43 5.41
N ARG A 10 0.10 11.35 6.31
CA ARG A 10 1.48 11.87 6.36
C ARG A 10 2.51 10.76 6.54
N THR A 11 2.28 9.85 7.49
CA THR A 11 3.20 8.73 7.77
C THR A 11 3.31 7.79 6.57
N ILE A 12 2.18 7.48 5.93
CA ILE A 12 2.17 6.67 4.71
C ILE A 12 2.99 7.35 3.61
N ASN A 13 2.78 8.65 3.38
CA ASN A 13 3.53 9.41 2.36
C ASN A 13 5.04 9.43 2.62
N GLU A 14 5.48 9.51 3.88
CA GLU A 14 6.91 9.44 4.22
C GLU A 14 7.52 8.06 3.91
N HIS A 15 6.76 6.98 4.14
CA HIS A 15 7.19 5.64 3.72
C HIS A 15 7.25 5.50 2.20
N VAL A 16 6.24 5.99 1.47
CA VAL A 16 6.24 6.01 -0.01
C VAL A 16 7.47 6.72 -0.56
N LYS A 17 7.77 7.92 -0.06
CA LYS A 17 8.98 8.68 -0.46
C LYS A 17 10.26 7.90 -0.18
N THR A 18 10.33 7.26 0.99
CA THR A 18 11.51 6.49 1.38
C THR A 18 11.71 5.29 0.46
N ILE A 19 10.65 4.54 0.13
CA ILE A 19 10.69 3.38 -0.78
C ILE A 19 11.24 3.78 -2.15
N TYR A 20 10.79 4.91 -2.70
CA TYR A 20 11.34 5.43 -3.96
C TYR A 20 12.77 5.91 -3.83
N ARG A 21 13.10 6.61 -2.75
CA ARG A 21 14.46 7.11 -2.50
C ARG A 21 15.47 5.97 -2.36
N THR A 22 15.08 4.86 -1.75
CA THR A 22 15.95 3.68 -1.60
C THR A 22 16.00 2.81 -2.86
N GLY A 23 15.19 3.12 -3.89
CA GLY A 23 15.12 2.33 -5.11
C GLY A 23 14.48 0.95 -4.92
N GLU A 24 13.73 0.73 -3.84
CA GLU A 24 13.04 -0.55 -3.61
C GLU A 24 11.96 -0.76 -4.68
N LEU A 25 11.29 0.33 -5.08
CA LEU A 25 10.30 0.34 -6.15
C LEU A 25 10.54 1.51 -7.10
N VAL A 26 10.09 1.36 -8.34
CA VAL A 26 10.16 2.41 -9.36
C VAL A 26 8.80 3.08 -9.52
N LYS A 27 8.76 4.41 -9.44
CA LYS A 27 7.53 5.21 -9.40
C LYS A 27 6.55 4.94 -10.56
N ASN A 28 7.06 4.63 -11.74
CA ASN A 28 6.24 4.42 -12.95
C ASN A 28 5.53 3.07 -12.98
N SER A 29 6.01 2.05 -12.25
CA SER A 29 5.37 0.74 -12.19
C SER A 29 4.36 0.63 -11.04
N THR A 30 4.48 1.50 -10.02
CA THR A 30 3.73 1.37 -8.77
C THR A 30 2.60 2.36 -8.57
N ILE A 31 2.49 3.41 -9.40
CA ILE A 31 1.42 4.41 -9.31
C ILE A 31 0.63 4.47 -10.61
N ARG A 32 -0.70 4.33 -10.49
CA ARG A 32 -1.63 4.82 -11.50
C ARG A 32 -2.24 6.13 -11.00
N LYS A 33 -2.05 7.21 -11.76
CA LYS A 33 -2.68 8.49 -11.48
C LYS A 33 -4.10 8.48 -12.04
N PHE A 34 -5.09 8.49 -11.17
CA PHE A 34 -6.48 8.70 -11.58
C PHE A 34 -6.83 10.17 -11.38
N ARG A 35 -7.16 10.85 -12.47
CA ARG A 35 -7.66 12.22 -12.42
C ARG A 35 -9.14 12.15 -12.07
N ILE A 36 -9.49 12.40 -10.82
CA ILE A 36 -10.89 12.55 -10.42
C ILE A 36 -11.20 14.05 -10.37
N VAL A 37 -12.07 14.49 -11.27
CA VAL A 37 -12.63 15.84 -11.23
C VAL A 37 -13.83 15.78 -10.30
N ARG A 38 -13.71 16.33 -9.09
CA ARG A 38 -14.86 16.49 -8.18
C ARG A 38 -15.27 17.95 -8.18
N LYS A 39 -16.57 18.20 -8.32
CA LYS A 39 -17.16 19.54 -8.22
C LYS A 39 -17.48 19.80 -6.75
N GLU A 40 -16.64 20.60 -6.07
CA GLU A 40 -16.92 21.07 -4.71
C GLU A 40 -17.44 22.51 -4.81
N GLY A 41 -18.76 22.68 -4.76
CA GLY A 41 -19.42 23.99 -4.90
C GLY A 41 -19.24 24.61 -6.30
N LYS A 42 -18.82 25.88 -6.37
CA LYS A 42 -18.55 26.60 -7.64
C LYS A 42 -17.18 26.28 -8.26
N HIS A 43 -16.30 25.54 -7.57
CA HIS A 43 -14.94 25.28 -8.02
C HIS A 43 -14.75 23.82 -8.45
N HIS A 44 -14.12 23.63 -9.62
CA HIS A 44 -13.67 22.31 -10.06
C HIS A 44 -12.33 22.01 -9.39
N VAL A 45 -12.34 21.13 -8.40
CA VAL A 45 -11.11 20.69 -7.74
C VAL A 45 -10.65 19.41 -8.45
N SER A 46 -9.61 19.53 -9.27
CA SER A 46 -8.89 18.36 -9.79
C SER A 46 -7.96 17.85 -8.70
N ARG A 47 -8.24 16.69 -8.11
CA ARG A 47 -7.25 15.98 -7.28
C ARG A 47 -6.71 14.80 -8.10
N GLU A 48 -5.39 14.75 -8.27
CA GLU A 48 -4.74 13.52 -8.69
C GLU A 48 -4.77 12.57 -7.50
N ILE A 49 -5.53 11.47 -7.63
CA ILE A 49 -5.49 10.41 -6.63
C ILE A 49 -4.49 9.38 -7.15
N GLU A 50 -3.41 9.21 -6.40
CA GLU A 50 -2.43 8.16 -6.65
C GLU A 50 -3.00 6.83 -6.17
N HIS A 51 -3.19 5.90 -7.10
CA HIS A 51 -3.52 4.51 -6.78
C HIS A 51 -2.25 3.69 -6.78
N TYR A 52 -1.89 3.18 -5.61
CA TYR A 52 -0.73 2.32 -5.42
C TYR A 52 -1.04 0.86 -5.73
N ASN A 53 -0.12 0.18 -6.40
CA ASN A 53 -0.23 -1.25 -6.70
C ASN A 53 0.04 -2.13 -5.46
N LEU A 54 -0.07 -3.45 -5.65
CA LEU A 54 0.13 -4.43 -4.57
C LEU A 54 1.54 -4.35 -3.97
N ASP A 55 2.58 -4.18 -4.79
CA ASP A 55 3.97 -4.11 -4.31
C ASP A 55 4.14 -2.98 -3.30
N MET A 56 3.60 -1.80 -3.60
CA MET A 56 3.64 -0.67 -2.67
C MET A 56 2.88 -0.95 -1.37
N ILE A 57 1.73 -1.63 -1.45
CA ILE A 57 0.96 -2.04 -0.25
C ILE A 57 1.80 -3.00 0.60
N ILE A 58 2.47 -3.98 -0.02
CA ILE A 58 3.33 -4.94 0.67
C ILE A 58 4.50 -4.21 1.34
N SER A 59 5.26 -3.39 0.60
CA SER A 59 6.40 -2.64 1.13
C SER A 59 6.02 -1.77 2.33
N ILE A 60 4.88 -1.07 2.27
CA ILE A 60 4.42 -0.24 3.37
C ILE A 60 3.89 -1.08 4.53
N GLY A 61 3.16 -2.17 4.26
CA GLY A 61 2.63 -3.08 5.28
C GLY A 61 3.73 -3.67 6.18
N TYR A 62 4.91 -3.95 5.61
CA TYR A 62 6.08 -4.37 6.38
C TYR A 62 6.76 -3.25 7.17
N ARG A 63 6.66 -2.00 6.72
CA ARG A 63 7.33 -0.83 7.35
C ARG A 63 6.47 -0.12 8.42
N VAL A 64 5.16 -0.27 8.37
CA VAL A 64 4.23 0.43 9.29
C VAL A 64 4.19 -0.24 10.66
N ASN A 65 4.40 0.57 11.70
CA ASN A 65 4.23 0.16 13.10
C ASN A 65 2.80 0.44 13.61
N SER A 66 1.82 -0.37 13.18
CA SER A 66 0.43 -0.35 13.67
C SER A 66 -0.04 -1.76 14.02
N VAL A 67 -1.13 -1.88 14.79
CA VAL A 67 -1.77 -3.18 15.07
C VAL A 67 -2.14 -3.87 13.76
N ARG A 68 -2.77 -3.16 12.82
CA ARG A 68 -3.06 -3.68 11.48
C ARG A 68 -1.81 -4.05 10.68
N GLY A 69 -0.73 -3.28 10.79
CA GLY A 69 0.55 -3.61 10.17
C GLY A 69 1.13 -4.91 10.73
N THR A 70 1.01 -5.13 12.04
CA THR A 70 1.40 -6.39 12.68
C THR A 70 0.55 -7.56 12.20
N GLN A 71 -0.78 -7.40 12.14
CA GLN A 71 -1.69 -8.42 11.59
C GLN A 71 -1.36 -8.75 10.13
N PHE A 72 -1.11 -7.72 9.31
CA PHE A 72 -0.69 -7.88 7.92
C PHE A 72 0.60 -8.69 7.81
N ARG A 73 1.62 -8.38 8.62
CA ARG A 73 2.88 -9.13 8.61
C ARG A 73 2.70 -10.58 9.05
N ILE A 74 1.87 -10.84 10.07
CA ILE A 74 1.57 -12.21 10.52
C ILE A 74 0.90 -12.99 9.38
N TRP A 75 -0.12 -12.41 8.75
CA TRP A 75 -0.84 -13.02 7.64
C TRP A 75 0.07 -13.29 6.44
N ALA A 76 0.85 -12.29 6.01
CA ALA A 76 1.74 -12.39 4.85
C ALA A 76 2.85 -13.41 5.08
N THR A 77 3.46 -13.41 6.26
CA THR A 77 4.52 -14.36 6.62
C THR A 77 3.98 -15.79 6.69
N LYS A 78 2.75 -15.98 7.20
CA LYS A 78 2.09 -17.30 7.19
C LYS A 78 1.91 -17.79 5.76
N HIS A 79 1.32 -16.98 4.88
CA HIS A 79 1.08 -17.38 3.48
C HIS A 79 2.38 -17.66 2.73
N LEU A 80 3.40 -16.82 2.91
CA LEU A 80 4.70 -17.03 2.29
C LEU A 80 5.34 -18.35 2.78
N LYS A 81 5.24 -18.63 4.09
CA LYS A 81 5.72 -19.89 4.66
C LYS A 81 4.97 -21.10 4.10
N ASP A 82 3.64 -21.01 4.00
CA ASP A 82 2.82 -22.09 3.43
C ASP A 82 3.21 -22.36 1.96
N TYR A 83 3.37 -21.31 1.15
CA TYR A 83 3.88 -21.42 -0.22
C TYR A 83 5.26 -22.08 -0.29
N LEU A 84 6.19 -21.69 0.59
CA LEU A 84 7.56 -22.24 0.58
C LEU A 84 7.62 -23.71 1.03
N ILE A 85 6.75 -24.14 1.95
CA ILE A 85 6.75 -25.49 2.49
C ILE A 85 5.92 -26.45 1.63
N GLN A 86 4.74 -26.00 1.20
CA GLN A 86 3.74 -26.85 0.54
C GLN A 86 3.78 -26.71 -0.99
N GLY A 87 4.45 -25.68 -1.52
CA GLY A 87 4.47 -25.35 -2.94
C GLY A 87 3.21 -24.60 -3.41
N TYR A 88 2.24 -24.37 -2.51
CA TYR A 88 1.01 -23.63 -2.77
C TYR A 88 0.51 -22.98 -1.48
N ALA A 89 -0.35 -21.97 -1.59
CA ALA A 89 -1.18 -21.52 -0.48
C ALA A 89 -2.64 -21.73 -0.85
N ILE A 90 -3.40 -22.25 0.11
CA ILE A 90 -4.84 -22.39 -0.02
C ILE A 90 -5.47 -21.10 0.45
N ASN A 91 -6.26 -20.48 -0.41
CA ASN A 91 -7.16 -19.42 -0.02
C ASN A 91 -8.49 -20.07 0.41
N GLU A 92 -8.59 -20.48 1.67
CA GLU A 92 -9.85 -20.94 2.25
C GLU A 92 -10.73 -19.71 2.50
N LYS A 93 -11.83 -19.62 1.77
CA LYS A 93 -12.76 -18.49 1.80
C LYS A 93 -13.95 -18.79 2.69
#